data_AF-A0A962SGN6-F1
#
_entry.id   AF-A0A962SGN6-F1
#
_cell.length_a   1.000
_cell.length_b   1.000
_cell.length_c   1.000
_cell.angle_alpha   90.00
_cell.angle_beta   90.00
_cell.angle_gamma   90.00
#
_symmetry.space_group_name_H-M   'P 1'
#
loop_
_entity.id
_entity.type
_entity.pdbx_description
1 polymer ?
#
loop_
_entity_poly.entity_id
_entity_poly.type
_entity_poly.pdbx_seq_one_letter_code
_entity_poly.pdbx_strand_id
1 'polypeptide(L)'
;MKRNLNALVLAAVIGLLIVAIGLGFLFGPTNPVPWVLIALLVVIVIAYRWVSSRDQVVWKESYSVGVGQLDDDHKRLIDLLNRFQVAFRYHTGEEFERKTLDELVDYTKYHFEREEQMMEAAGYPDLAAHKEIHRSMIDKVEGFREEYKQLGHEALDGVANYLSDWLIEHINVTDKHYGPYIKRHQA
;
A
#
# COMPACT_ATOMS: atom_id res chain seq x y z
N MET A 1 -6.60 18.49 -1.08
CA MET A 1 -6.44 19.64 -2.01
C MET A 1 -4.98 19.97 -2.43
N LYS A 2 -4.00 20.07 -1.51
CA LYS A 2 -2.61 20.47 -1.85
C LYS A 2 -1.84 19.51 -2.78
N ARG A 3 -2.10 18.19 -2.75
CA ARG A 3 -1.34 17.19 -3.53
C ARG A 3 -1.84 17.01 -4.97
N ASN A 4 -3.15 17.14 -5.21
CA ASN A 4 -3.71 17.16 -6.57
C ASN A 4 -3.18 18.36 -7.38
N LEU A 5 -2.94 19.49 -6.69
CA LEU A 5 -2.25 20.64 -7.27
C LEU A 5 -0.82 20.28 -7.70
N ASN A 6 -0.08 19.51 -6.92
CA ASN A 6 1.29 19.09 -7.28
C ASN A 6 1.32 18.18 -8.51
N ALA A 7 0.35 17.25 -8.63
CA ALA A 7 0.24 16.37 -9.80
C ALA A 7 -0.16 17.14 -11.07
N LEU A 8 -1.10 18.09 -10.96
CA LEU A 8 -1.51 18.96 -12.07
C LEU A 8 -0.38 19.91 -12.50
N VAL A 9 0.33 20.50 -11.54
CA VAL A 9 1.51 21.33 -11.81
C VAL A 9 2.59 20.51 -12.51
N LEU A 10 2.86 19.29 -12.05
CA LEU A 10 3.83 18.42 -12.70
C LEU A 10 3.41 18.05 -14.13
N ALA A 11 2.14 17.71 -14.36
CA ALA A 11 1.62 17.42 -15.69
C ALA A 11 1.76 18.64 -16.62
N ALA A 12 1.48 19.84 -16.12
CA ALA A 12 1.67 21.09 -16.86
C ALA A 12 3.16 21.33 -17.20
N VAL A 13 4.07 21.11 -16.25
CA VAL A 13 5.52 21.23 -16.47
C VAL A 13 6.01 20.22 -17.53
N ILE A 14 5.58 18.96 -17.44
CA ILE A 14 5.89 17.93 -18.45
C ILE A 14 5.38 18.35 -19.83
N GLY A 15 4.13 18.83 -19.90
CA GLY A 15 3.54 19.33 -21.15
C GLY A 15 4.36 20.48 -21.77
N LEU A 16 4.74 21.47 -20.96
CA LEU A 16 5.57 22.60 -21.41
C LEU A 16 6.96 22.15 -21.90
N LEU A 17 7.58 21.18 -21.20
CA LEU A 17 8.87 20.62 -21.61
C LEU A 17 8.78 19.89 -22.96
N ILE A 18 7.72 19.11 -23.19
CA ILE A 18 7.50 18.41 -24.46
C ILE A 18 7.38 19.42 -25.62
N VAL A 19 6.60 20.49 -25.42
CA VAL A 19 6.47 21.57 -26.42
C VAL A 19 7.81 22.24 -26.68
N ALA A 20 8.58 22.57 -25.63
CA ALA A 20 9.89 23.21 -25.77
C ALA A 20 10.93 22.31 -26.48
N ILE A 21 10.90 21.00 -26.23
CA ILE A 21 11.72 20.01 -26.95
C ILE A 21 11.39 20.04 -28.45
N GLY A 22 10.10 19.99 -28.80
CA GLY A 22 9.65 20.03 -30.19
C GLY A 22 10.05 21.33 -30.90
N LEU A 23 9.86 22.48 -30.25
CA LEU A 23 10.29 23.78 -30.77
C LEU A 23 11.81 23.85 -30.95
N GLY A 24 12.60 23.30 -30.02
CA GLY A 24 14.05 23.34 -30.12
C GLY A 24 14.59 22.53 -31.31
N PHE A 25 13.94 21.41 -31.67
CA PHE A 25 14.30 20.63 -32.86
C PHE A 25 13.99 21.34 -34.18
N LEU A 26 13.12 22.36 -34.20
CA LEU A 26 12.92 23.20 -35.39
C LEU A 26 14.19 23.96 -35.79
N PHE A 27 15.13 24.14 -34.85
CA PHE A 27 16.43 24.76 -35.08
C PHE A 27 17.53 23.73 -35.41
N GLY A 28 17.15 22.50 -35.76
CA GLY A 28 18.04 21.43 -36.20
C GLY A 28 18.44 20.44 -35.10
N PRO A 29 18.81 19.20 -35.47
CA PRO A 29 19.09 18.11 -34.53
C PRO A 29 20.39 18.27 -33.75
N THR A 30 21.30 19.13 -34.21
CA THR A 30 22.55 19.48 -33.53
C THR A 30 22.37 20.54 -32.45
N ASN A 31 21.17 21.13 -32.32
CA ASN A 31 20.87 22.05 -31.23
C ASN A 31 20.92 21.27 -29.91
N PRO A 32 21.73 21.69 -28.92
CA PRO A 32 21.84 20.99 -27.65
C PRO A 32 20.60 21.14 -26.74
N VAL A 33 19.77 22.16 -26.97
CA VAL A 33 18.64 22.48 -26.08
C VAL A 33 17.62 21.33 -25.97
N PRO A 34 17.09 20.74 -27.06
CA PRO A 34 16.19 19.59 -26.97
C PRO A 34 16.78 18.40 -26.19
N TRP A 35 18.07 18.11 -26.38
CA TRP A 35 18.75 17.01 -25.71
C TRP A 35 18.87 17.24 -24.20
N VAL A 36 19.19 18.47 -23.77
CA VAL A 36 19.20 18.86 -22.34
C VAL A 36 17.79 18.76 -21.75
N LEU A 37 16.76 19.21 -22.47
CA LEU A 37 15.38 19.14 -22.01
C LEU A 37 14.86 17.69 -21.92
N ILE A 38 15.27 16.81 -22.83
CA ILE A 38 14.98 15.36 -22.74
C ILE A 38 15.64 14.76 -21.49
N ALA A 39 16.92 15.07 -21.23
CA ALA A 39 17.60 14.60 -20.03
C ALA A 39 16.90 15.09 -18.76
N LEU A 40 16.50 16.36 -18.72
CA LEU A 40 15.73 16.94 -17.63
C LEU A 40 14.36 16.24 -17.45
N LEU A 41 13.64 15.98 -18.53
CA LEU A 41 12.35 15.29 -18.51
C LEU A 41 12.50 13.89 -17.90
N VAL A 42 13.54 13.13 -18.31
CA VAL A 42 13.84 11.81 -17.75
C VAL A 42 14.14 11.89 -16.25
N VAL A 43 14.96 12.86 -15.83
CA VAL A 43 15.27 13.08 -14.41
C VAL A 43 14.01 13.41 -13.60
N ILE A 44 13.14 14.28 -14.11
CA ILE A 44 11.88 14.65 -13.45
C ILE A 44 10.96 13.43 -13.31
N VAL A 45 10.81 12.63 -14.36
CA VAL A 45 9.99 11.41 -14.32
C VAL A 45 10.57 10.39 -13.33
N ILE A 46 11.88 10.17 -13.33
CA ILE A 46 12.55 9.28 -12.38
C ILE A 46 12.35 9.80 -10.96
N ALA A 47 12.62 11.09 -10.69
CA ALA A 47 12.47 11.69 -9.38
C ALA A 47 11.03 11.61 -8.88
N TYR A 48 10.04 11.89 -9.73
CA TYR A 48 8.63 11.76 -9.38
C TYR A 48 8.27 10.32 -9.04
N ARG A 49 8.68 9.35 -9.87
CA ARG A 49 8.47 7.92 -9.57
C ARG A 49 9.09 7.54 -8.23
N TRP A 50 10.29 8.03 -7.94
CA TRP A 50 11.00 7.75 -6.69
C TRP A 50 10.29 8.34 -5.47
N VAL A 51 9.75 9.55 -5.60
CA VAL A 51 8.96 10.19 -4.55
C VAL A 51 7.63 9.47 -4.36
N SER A 52 6.96 9.05 -5.44
CA SER A 52 5.69 8.34 -5.37
C SER A 52 5.81 6.88 -4.90
N SER A 53 6.95 6.21 -5.15
CA SER A 53 7.18 4.81 -4.75
C SER A 53 7.58 4.65 -3.29
N ARG A 54 8.01 5.72 -2.61
CA ARG A 54 8.45 5.66 -1.20
C ARG A 54 7.38 5.21 -0.22
N ASP A 55 6.13 5.26 -0.64
CA ASP A 55 5.02 5.00 0.25
C ASP A 55 4.35 3.64 0.02
N GLN A 56 4.80 2.88 -0.99
CA GLN A 56 4.33 1.51 -1.18
C GLN A 56 5.07 0.58 -0.21
N VAL A 57 4.30 -0.31 0.40
CA VAL A 57 4.85 -1.38 1.22
C VAL A 57 5.34 -2.48 0.28
N VAL A 58 6.62 -2.85 0.40
CA VAL A 58 7.23 -3.93 -0.39
C VAL A 58 7.51 -5.11 0.54
N TRP A 59 7.10 -6.31 0.14
CA TRP A 59 7.45 -7.54 0.86
C TRP A 59 8.96 -7.66 1.03
N LYS A 60 9.39 -8.08 2.22
CA LYS A 60 10.77 -8.40 2.54
C LYS A 60 10.80 -9.79 3.16
N GLU A 61 11.81 -10.58 2.86
CA GLU A 61 11.99 -11.90 3.49
C GLU A 61 12.05 -11.82 5.02
N SER A 62 12.44 -10.68 5.57
CA SER A 62 12.39 -10.42 7.02
C SER A 62 10.98 -10.46 7.60
N TYR A 63 9.93 -10.34 6.80
CA TYR A 63 8.53 -10.42 7.26
C TYR A 63 7.99 -11.84 7.31
N SER A 64 8.71 -12.82 6.74
CA SER A 64 8.28 -14.21 6.76
C SER A 64 8.09 -14.71 8.20
N VAL A 65 6.98 -15.41 8.42
CA VAL A 65 6.70 -16.18 9.65
C VAL A 65 7.16 -17.64 9.51
N GLY A 66 7.70 -17.99 8.35
CA GLY A 66 8.23 -19.32 8.02
C GLY A 66 7.15 -20.34 7.66
N VAL A 67 5.92 -19.90 7.42
CA VAL A 67 4.77 -20.72 7.02
C VAL A 67 4.28 -20.20 5.68
N GLY A 68 4.56 -20.93 4.59
CA GLY A 68 4.40 -20.40 3.23
C GLY A 68 3.01 -19.89 2.90
N GLN A 69 1.95 -20.56 3.39
CA GLN A 69 0.56 -20.12 3.17
C GLN A 69 0.25 -18.77 3.85
N LEU A 70 0.84 -18.51 5.02
CA LEU A 70 0.66 -17.25 5.74
C LEU A 70 1.53 -16.13 5.15
N ASP A 71 2.75 -16.46 4.72
CA ASP A 71 3.59 -15.52 3.97
C ASP A 71 2.91 -15.07 2.66
N ASP A 72 2.21 -15.97 1.98
CA ASP A 72 1.45 -15.64 0.77
C ASP A 72 0.22 -14.78 1.07
N ASP A 73 -0.46 -15.00 2.20
CA ASP A 73 -1.52 -14.11 2.67
C ASP A 73 -0.97 -12.71 3.02
N HIS A 74 0.16 -12.61 3.71
CA HIS A 74 0.79 -11.33 4.04
C HIS A 74 1.21 -10.57 2.78
N LYS A 75 1.78 -11.24 1.77
CA LYS A 75 2.06 -10.64 0.46
C LYS A 75 0.79 -10.11 -0.21
N ARG A 76 -0.31 -10.88 -0.13
CA ARG A 76 -1.61 -10.46 -0.67
C ARG A 76 -2.18 -9.25 0.09
N LEU A 77 -2.07 -9.22 1.42
CA LEU A 77 -2.47 -8.06 2.22
C LEU A 77 -1.68 -6.81 1.84
N ILE A 78 -0.37 -6.93 1.65
CA ILE A 78 0.49 -5.84 1.18
C ILE A 78 0.05 -5.34 -0.21
N ASP A 79 -0.27 -6.25 -1.14
CA ASP A 79 -0.80 -5.88 -2.46
C ASP A 79 -2.13 -5.11 -2.35
N LEU A 80 -3.09 -5.61 -1.57
CA LEU A 80 -4.38 -4.96 -1.35
C LEU A 80 -4.23 -3.60 -0.70
N LEU A 81 -3.36 -3.48 0.31
CA LEU A 81 -3.03 -2.22 0.96
C LEU A 81 -2.44 -1.21 -0.02
N ASN A 82 -1.49 -1.63 -0.86
CA ASN A 82 -0.91 -0.77 -1.89
C ASN A 82 -1.97 -0.31 -2.92
N ARG A 83 -2.91 -1.19 -3.29
CA ARG A 83 -4.03 -0.84 -4.18
C ARG A 83 -4.96 0.18 -3.55
N PHE A 84 -5.31 0.01 -2.27
CA PHE A 84 -6.11 0.97 -1.52
C PHE A 84 -5.38 2.32 -1.37
N GLN A 85 -4.08 2.30 -1.07
CA GLN A 85 -3.25 3.52 -1.04
C GLN A 85 -3.31 4.27 -2.37
N VAL A 86 -3.21 3.57 -3.51
CA VAL A 86 -3.31 4.18 -4.85
C VAL A 86 -4.71 4.77 -5.07
N ALA A 87 -5.76 4.00 -4.76
CA ALA A 87 -7.14 4.44 -4.92
C ALA A 87 -7.42 5.77 -4.19
N PHE A 88 -6.98 5.81 -2.92
CA PHE A 88 -7.01 7.01 -2.09
C PHE A 88 -6.13 8.12 -2.67
N ARG A 89 -4.83 7.90 -2.89
CA ARG A 89 -3.90 8.98 -3.29
C ARG A 89 -4.29 9.73 -4.55
N TYR A 90 -4.83 9.01 -5.52
CA TYR A 90 -5.16 9.58 -6.82
C TYR A 90 -6.64 9.97 -6.94
N HIS A 91 -7.40 9.89 -5.84
CA HIS A 91 -8.82 10.27 -5.79
C HIS A 91 -9.60 9.62 -6.94
N THR A 92 -9.44 8.30 -7.06
CA THR A 92 -9.88 7.50 -8.22
C THR A 92 -11.40 7.37 -8.35
N GLY A 93 -12.15 8.01 -7.45
CA GLY A 93 -13.60 7.99 -7.38
C GLY A 93 -14.10 7.10 -6.25
N GLU A 94 -15.24 7.47 -5.69
CA GLU A 94 -15.81 6.85 -4.47
C GLU A 94 -16.03 5.34 -4.63
N GLU A 95 -16.53 4.92 -5.80
CA GLU A 95 -16.79 3.49 -6.07
C GLU A 95 -15.50 2.66 -6.01
N PHE A 96 -14.41 3.14 -6.60
CA PHE A 96 -13.16 2.41 -6.64
C PHE A 96 -12.44 2.43 -5.28
N GLU A 97 -12.45 3.58 -4.60
CA GLU A 97 -11.96 3.71 -3.22
C GLU A 97 -12.66 2.73 -2.29
N ARG A 98 -14.00 2.74 -2.26
CA ARG A 98 -14.82 1.82 -1.47
C ARG A 98 -14.49 0.36 -1.80
N LYS A 99 -14.46 0.00 -3.09
CA LYS A 99 -14.13 -1.36 -3.52
C LYS A 99 -12.77 -1.82 -3.00
N THR A 100 -11.74 -0.99 -3.10
CA THR A 100 -10.41 -1.36 -2.61
C THR A 100 -10.33 -1.46 -1.09
N LEU A 101 -11.09 -0.61 -0.37
CA LEU A 101 -11.20 -0.70 1.08
C LEU A 101 -11.89 -2.02 1.47
N ASP A 102 -13.06 -2.31 0.89
CA ASP A 102 -13.82 -3.54 1.16
C ASP A 102 -12.98 -4.80 0.88
N GLU A 103 -12.30 -4.86 -0.27
CA GLU A 103 -11.40 -5.98 -0.60
C GLU A 103 -10.30 -6.17 0.45
N LEU A 104 -9.73 -5.08 0.98
CA LEU A 104 -8.71 -5.14 2.04
C LEU A 104 -9.30 -5.62 3.37
N VAL A 105 -10.46 -5.08 3.78
CA VAL A 105 -11.13 -5.47 5.03
C VAL A 105 -11.48 -6.96 5.01
N ASP A 106 -12.12 -7.41 3.93
CA ASP A 106 -12.61 -8.78 3.82
C ASP A 106 -11.45 -9.79 3.80
N TYR A 107 -10.36 -9.49 3.09
CA TYR A 107 -9.18 -10.36 3.09
C TYR A 107 -8.47 -10.36 4.44
N THR A 108 -8.48 -9.24 5.18
CA THR A 108 -7.89 -9.17 6.53
C THR A 108 -8.63 -10.08 7.50
N LYS A 109 -9.97 -10.06 7.49
CA LYS A 109 -10.78 -10.98 8.32
C LYS A 109 -10.50 -12.44 7.99
N TYR A 110 -10.46 -12.75 6.69
CA TYR A 110 -10.18 -14.10 6.22
C TYR A 110 -8.79 -14.59 6.65
N HIS A 111 -7.79 -13.74 6.53
CA HIS A 111 -6.43 -14.03 6.96
C HIS A 111 -6.35 -14.30 8.48
N PHE A 112 -6.94 -13.43 9.31
CA PHE A 112 -6.98 -13.61 10.76
C PHE A 112 -7.68 -14.91 11.16
N GLU A 113 -8.82 -15.22 10.55
CA GLU A 113 -9.50 -16.49 10.81
C GLU A 113 -8.61 -17.70 10.49
N ARG A 114 -7.87 -17.65 9.37
CA ARG A 114 -6.93 -18.72 9.00
C ARG A 114 -5.79 -18.85 10.00
N GLU A 115 -5.16 -17.74 10.39
CA GLU A 115 -4.09 -17.75 11.39
C GLU A 115 -4.58 -18.32 12.71
N GLU A 116 -5.75 -17.90 13.18
CA GLU A 116 -6.35 -18.38 14.41
C GLU A 116 -6.62 -19.88 14.39
N GLN A 117 -7.15 -20.41 13.28
CA GLN A 117 -7.36 -21.85 13.09
C GLN A 117 -6.03 -22.61 13.11
N MET A 118 -5.00 -22.09 12.46
CA MET A 118 -3.68 -22.73 12.41
C MET A 118 -2.96 -22.67 13.78
N MET A 119 -3.09 -21.56 14.50
CA MET A 119 -2.60 -21.40 15.87
C MET A 119 -3.30 -22.36 16.83
N GLU A 120 -4.63 -22.51 16.71
CA GLU A 120 -5.42 -23.45 17.52
C GLU A 120 -4.99 -24.90 17.27
N ALA A 121 -4.88 -25.30 16.01
CA ALA A 121 -4.43 -26.64 15.63
C ALA A 121 -3.00 -26.95 16.13
N ALA A 122 -2.12 -25.95 16.12
CA ALA A 122 -0.75 -26.07 16.60
C ALA A 122 -0.59 -25.97 18.12
N GLY A 123 -1.67 -25.71 18.87
CA GLY A 123 -1.63 -25.53 20.32
C GLY A 123 -0.83 -24.31 20.76
N TYR A 124 -0.92 -23.20 20.02
CA TYR A 124 -0.22 -21.96 20.36
C TYR A 124 -0.75 -21.36 21.68
N PRO A 125 0.09 -21.17 22.71
CA PRO A 125 -0.37 -20.81 24.06
C PRO A 125 -1.02 -19.43 24.16
N ASP A 126 -0.59 -18.47 23.33
CA ASP A 126 -1.06 -17.08 23.40
C ASP A 126 -2.21 -16.78 22.42
N LEU A 127 -2.88 -17.80 21.89
CA LEU A 127 -3.98 -17.67 20.92
C LEU A 127 -5.05 -16.67 21.39
N ALA A 128 -5.47 -16.73 22.66
CA ALA A 128 -6.52 -15.85 23.17
C ALA A 128 -6.11 -14.37 23.13
N ALA A 129 -4.86 -14.06 23.45
CA ALA A 129 -4.33 -12.70 23.37
C ALA A 129 -4.18 -12.25 21.91
N HIS A 130 -3.77 -13.15 21.02
CA HIS A 130 -3.66 -12.86 19.59
C HIS A 130 -5.03 -12.53 18.97
N LYS A 131 -6.08 -13.31 19.29
CA LYS A 131 -7.46 -13.03 18.87
C LYS A 131 -7.97 -11.65 19.29
N GLU A 132 -7.54 -11.16 20.46
CA GLU A 132 -7.91 -9.83 20.93
C GLU A 132 -7.30 -8.73 20.06
N ILE A 133 -6.04 -8.90 19.66
CA ILE A 133 -5.34 -7.98 18.75
C ILE A 133 -6.06 -7.93 17.40
N HIS A 134 -6.41 -9.10 16.85
CA HIS A 134 -7.20 -9.20 15.61
C HIS A 134 -8.54 -8.50 15.72
N ARG A 135 -9.31 -8.78 16.78
CA ARG A 135 -10.61 -8.15 17.00
C ARG A 135 -10.50 -6.63 17.07
N SER A 136 -9.54 -6.12 17.83
CA SER A 136 -9.31 -4.67 17.95
C SER A 136 -8.98 -4.03 16.60
N MET A 137 -8.22 -4.72 15.75
CA MET A 137 -7.92 -4.24 14.41
C MET A 137 -9.15 -4.26 13.50
N ILE A 138 -9.96 -5.33 13.52
CA ILE A 138 -11.20 -5.40 12.75
C ILE A 138 -12.17 -4.28 13.16
N ASP A 139 -12.35 -4.05 14.45
CA ASP A 139 -13.19 -2.97 14.97
C ASP A 139 -12.71 -1.60 14.46
N LYS A 140 -11.39 -1.39 14.43
CA LYS A 140 -10.79 -0.16 13.92
C LYS A 140 -11.04 0.05 12.43
N VAL A 141 -10.90 -1.01 11.63
CA VAL A 141 -11.08 -0.98 10.18
C VAL A 141 -12.56 -0.79 9.81
N GLU A 142 -13.48 -1.44 10.52
CA GLU A 142 -14.92 -1.21 10.36
C GLU A 142 -15.29 0.24 10.71
N GLY A 143 -14.67 0.81 11.76
CA GLY A 143 -14.81 2.24 12.08
C GLY A 143 -14.44 3.16 10.90
N PHE A 144 -13.32 2.89 10.23
CA PHE A 144 -12.93 3.63 9.03
C PHE A 144 -13.94 3.47 7.88
N ARG A 145 -14.52 2.28 7.71
CA ARG A 145 -15.54 2.05 6.68
C ARG A 145 -16.80 2.87 6.94
N GLU A 146 -17.21 3.01 8.19
CA GLU A 146 -18.37 3.84 8.56
C GLU A 146 -18.07 5.34 8.48
N GLU A 147 -16.88 5.79 8.89
CA GLU A 147 -16.42 7.18 8.70
C GLU A 147 -16.39 7.56 7.21
N TYR A 148 -15.91 6.65 6.35
CA TYR A 148 -15.90 6.84 4.91
C TYR A 148 -17.28 7.07 4.31
N LYS A 149 -18.30 6.34 4.79
CA LYS A 149 -19.69 6.56 4.33
C LYS A 149 -20.21 7.97 4.67
N GLN A 150 -19.68 8.60 5.70
CA GLN A 150 -20.14 9.91 6.17
C GLN A 150 -19.34 11.08 5.57
N LEU A 151 -18.02 10.94 5.51
CA LEU A 151 -17.10 12.02 5.12
C LEU A 151 -16.49 11.82 3.73
N GLY A 152 -16.73 10.67 3.10
CA GLY A 152 -16.14 10.29 1.82
C GLY A 152 -14.61 10.24 1.89
N HIS A 153 -13.97 10.69 0.81
CA HIS A 153 -12.52 10.66 0.65
C HIS A 153 -11.72 11.26 1.82
N GLU A 154 -12.24 12.28 2.51
CA GLU A 154 -11.53 12.91 3.63
C GLU A 154 -11.32 11.96 4.81
N ALA A 155 -12.21 10.97 5.00
CA ALA A 155 -12.05 9.93 6.03
C ALA A 155 -10.82 9.05 5.81
N LEU A 156 -10.33 8.95 4.58
CA LEU A 156 -9.23 8.05 4.24
C LEU A 156 -7.85 8.66 4.55
N ASP A 157 -7.79 9.94 4.93
CA ASP A 157 -6.54 10.58 5.31
C ASP A 157 -5.96 9.94 6.57
N GLY A 158 -4.71 9.51 6.49
CA GLY A 158 -4.04 8.77 7.57
C GLY A 158 -4.44 7.29 7.71
N VAL A 159 -5.60 6.85 7.20
CA VAL A 159 -6.03 5.44 7.25
C VAL A 159 -5.00 4.54 6.58
N ALA A 160 -4.61 4.86 5.34
CA ALA A 160 -3.63 4.10 4.59
C ALA A 160 -2.29 3.93 5.33
N ASN A 161 -1.80 4.98 6.01
CA ASN A 161 -0.55 4.92 6.77
C ASN A 161 -0.72 4.07 8.03
N TYR A 162 -1.81 4.28 8.77
CA TYR A 162 -2.13 3.50 9.96
C TYR A 162 -2.19 2.00 9.64
N LEU A 163 -2.90 1.61 8.57
CA LEU A 163 -3.00 0.20 8.16
C LEU A 163 -1.64 -0.38 7.76
N SER A 164 -0.78 0.43 7.13
CA SER A 164 0.57 0.03 6.73
C SER A 164 1.46 -0.22 7.94
N ASP A 165 1.47 0.73 8.89
CA ASP A 165 2.27 0.66 10.09
C ASP A 165 1.82 -0.51 10.96
N TRP A 166 0.51 -0.66 11.16
CA TRP A 166 -0.08 -1.75 11.93
C TRP A 166 0.28 -3.11 11.34
N LEU A 167 0.09 -3.32 10.04
CA LEU A 167 0.37 -4.61 9.39
C LEU A 167 1.85 -4.99 9.54
N ILE A 168 2.76 -4.05 9.31
CA ILE A 168 4.20 -4.33 9.40
C ILE A 168 4.64 -4.56 10.84
N GLU A 169 4.10 -3.81 11.81
CA GLU A 169 4.38 -4.02 13.23
C GLU A 169 3.85 -5.38 13.69
N HIS A 170 2.60 -5.69 13.38
CA HIS A 170 1.94 -6.95 13.76
C HIS A 170 2.69 -8.18 13.23
N ILE A 171 3.04 -8.19 11.94
CA ILE A 171 3.83 -9.29 11.36
C ILE A 171 5.16 -9.47 12.11
N ASN A 172 5.86 -8.37 12.40
CA ASN A 172 7.20 -8.44 12.97
C ASN A 172 7.23 -8.71 14.48
N VAL A 173 6.20 -8.30 15.21
CA VAL A 173 6.18 -8.29 16.68
C VAL A 173 5.19 -9.31 17.24
N THR A 174 4.16 -9.71 16.49
CA THR A 174 3.13 -10.65 16.94
C THR A 174 3.22 -11.96 16.17
N ASP A 175 3.12 -11.92 14.84
CA ASP A 175 2.89 -13.13 14.02
C ASP A 175 4.08 -14.09 14.04
N LYS A 176 5.29 -13.56 14.08
CA LYS A 176 6.51 -14.36 14.19
C LYS A 176 6.54 -15.30 15.40
N HIS A 177 5.78 -15.01 16.46
CA HIS A 177 5.74 -15.85 17.64
C HIS A 177 5.00 -17.18 17.41
N TYR A 178 3.98 -17.22 16.56
CA TYR A 178 3.28 -18.46 16.25
C TYR A 178 4.07 -19.34 15.28
N GLY A 179 4.95 -18.76 14.45
CA GLY A 179 5.61 -19.43 13.33
C GLY A 179 6.26 -20.77 13.72
N PRO A 180 7.12 -20.83 14.76
CA PRO A 180 7.72 -22.09 15.21
C PRO A 180 6.71 -23.16 15.67
N TYR A 181 5.55 -22.77 16.21
CA TYR A 181 4.53 -23.71 16.67
C TYR A 181 3.84 -24.37 15.48
N ILE A 182 3.38 -23.56 14.53
CA ILE A 182 2.71 -24.04 13.31
C ILE A 182 3.65 -24.93 12.50
N LYS A 183 4.92 -24.51 12.31
CA LYS A 183 5.91 -25.33 11.58
C LYS A 183 6.15 -26.68 12.22
N ARG A 184 6.18 -26.78 13.55
CA ARG A 184 6.35 -28.05 14.26
C ARG A 184 5.12 -28.96 14.12
N HIS A 185 3.92 -28.39 14.00
CA HIS A 185 2.69 -29.15 13.80
C HIS A 185 2.55 -29.70 12.36
N GLN A 186 3.13 -29.00 11.38
CA GLN A 186 3.10 -29.39 9.96
C GLN A 186 4.22 -30.35 9.53
N ALA A 187 5.22 -30.59 10.39
CA ALA A 187 6.35 -31.49 10.15
C ALA A 187 6.07 -32.91 10.65
#